data_AF-A0A5E4KWX1-F1
#
_entry.id   AF-A0A5E4KWX1-F1
#
_cell.length_a   1.000
_cell.length_b   1.000
_cell.length_c   1.000
_cell.angle_alpha   90.00
_cell.angle_beta   90.00
_cell.angle_gamma   90.00
#
_symmetry.space_group_name_H-M   'P 1'
#
loop_
_entity.id
_entity.type
_entity.pdbx_description
1 polymer ?
#
loop_
_entity_poly.entity_id
_entity_poly.type
_entity_poly.pdbx_seq_one_letter_code
_entity_poly.pdbx_strand_id
1 'polypeptide(L)'
;MTIANNPKFLNRPGDYYFCSLCAAWHRCTNDPSSTGNQHLSHLDENETNSPSSKYFYCSLCNKWHTDARKDHLQYRLYIQRDPDLKPTPHLQPTTAPSSNHLHHPPTAILGSFDGAAGLWKTESEHLSSIPSMEARRQCEGILALVKSLDKDLHIQHFNRKNGFSFIVKGLKIGEIKLDSGRFVLTLIQNILNKGYTSVHQVKEDFVFEGSGKPYVSDTDLRNHFVQEAKNLIELRKNNTIGYREKWLHCLLIENMHDGSLSGLDLDFLYYETPVGKVKRNRQFGREHIDILAMERRSKALVVVEVKKQGEDLNSAVSQGLSYVEWLVKYKEHLKPRIAQLGWDVDIENLRLVVLAPDVQIKNAGREATILGQAKRLNCEVVAAYINPSWERNEDIAVKELLTV
;
A
#
# COMPACT_ATOMS: atom_id res chain seq x y z
N MET A 1 -30.47 15.55 27.16
CA MET A 1 -31.40 14.71 26.38
C MET A 1 -30.92 13.28 26.45
N THR A 2 -31.60 12.45 27.22
CA THR A 2 -31.34 11.01 27.33
C THR A 2 -31.82 10.36 26.03
N ILE A 3 -30.90 9.98 25.15
CA ILE A 3 -31.25 9.21 23.95
C ILE A 3 -31.73 7.85 24.46
N ALA A 4 -33.00 7.53 24.21
CA ALA A 4 -33.54 6.22 24.53
C ALA A 4 -32.70 5.15 23.80
N ASN A 5 -32.07 4.25 24.56
CA ASN A 5 -31.35 3.09 24.04
C ASN A 5 -32.34 2.09 23.46
N ASN A 6 -32.89 2.38 22.27
CA ASN A 6 -33.69 1.40 21.56
C ASN A 6 -32.76 0.29 21.05
N PRO A 7 -32.90 -0.97 21.51
CA PRO A 7 -32.05 -2.05 21.03
C PRO A 7 -32.32 -2.29 19.54
N LYS A 8 -31.26 -2.57 18.79
CA LYS A 8 -31.35 -3.09 17.43
C LYS A 8 -30.98 -4.57 17.43
N PHE A 9 -31.88 -5.40 16.91
CA PHE A 9 -31.61 -6.83 16.67
C PHE A 9 -30.92 -7.04 15.33
N LEU A 10 -29.96 -7.95 15.31
CA LEU A 10 -29.11 -8.21 14.16
C LEU A 10 -29.56 -9.48 13.43
N ASN A 11 -30.20 -9.30 12.28
CA ASN A 11 -30.65 -10.41 11.42
C ASN A 11 -30.87 -10.01 9.95
N ARG A 12 -30.56 -8.76 9.57
CA ARG A 12 -30.87 -8.26 8.23
C ARG A 12 -29.65 -8.26 7.33
N PRO A 13 -29.82 -8.59 6.05
CA PRO A 13 -28.79 -8.37 5.04
C PRO A 13 -28.31 -6.92 5.09
N GLY A 14 -27.00 -6.73 5.18
CA GLY A 14 -26.40 -5.41 5.37
C GLY A 14 -26.03 -5.06 6.80
N ASP A 15 -26.45 -5.84 7.80
CA ASP A 15 -26.01 -5.65 9.17
C ASP A 15 -24.57 -6.09 9.41
N TYR A 16 -23.90 -5.51 10.42
CA TYR A 16 -22.51 -5.79 10.75
C TYR A 16 -22.35 -6.22 12.21
N TYR A 17 -21.52 -7.22 12.47
CA TYR A 17 -21.27 -7.69 13.83
C TYR A 17 -19.84 -8.15 14.03
N PHE A 18 -19.36 -8.12 15.26
CA PHE A 18 -18.10 -8.75 15.64
C PHE A 18 -18.33 -10.23 15.97
N CYS A 19 -17.52 -11.10 15.38
CA CYS A 19 -17.58 -12.53 15.57
C CYS A 19 -16.45 -12.98 16.51
N SER A 20 -16.80 -13.55 17.66
CA SER A 20 -15.81 -14.03 18.63
C SER A 20 -15.01 -15.24 18.11
N LEU A 21 -15.62 -16.09 17.28
CA LEU A 21 -14.93 -17.25 16.70
C LEU A 21 -13.76 -16.84 15.78
N CYS A 22 -13.94 -15.78 14.99
CA CYS A 22 -12.94 -15.32 14.05
C CYS A 22 -12.15 -14.09 14.52
N ALA A 23 -12.54 -13.51 15.66
CA ALA A 23 -12.09 -12.20 16.12
C ALA A 23 -12.14 -11.13 15.01
N ALA A 24 -13.23 -11.10 14.23
CA ALA A 24 -13.36 -10.26 13.04
C ALA A 24 -14.79 -9.74 12.83
N TRP A 25 -14.91 -8.64 12.08
CA TRP A 25 -16.20 -8.09 11.67
C TRP A 25 -16.75 -8.80 10.45
N HIS A 26 -18.01 -9.21 10.51
CA HIS A 26 -18.76 -9.78 9.41
C HIS A 26 -19.93 -8.89 9.01
N ARG A 27 -20.37 -9.06 7.76
CA ARG A 27 -21.60 -8.46 7.23
C ARG A 27 -22.61 -9.57 6.96
N CYS A 28 -23.82 -9.43 7.47
CA CYS A 28 -24.93 -10.31 7.11
C CYS A 28 -25.26 -10.15 5.63
N THR A 29 -25.52 -11.24 4.94
CA THR A 29 -25.85 -11.23 3.51
C THR A 29 -27.14 -12.00 3.25
N ASN A 30 -27.62 -12.00 2.01
CA ASN A 30 -28.73 -12.87 1.60
C ASN A 30 -28.30 -14.33 1.40
N ASP A 31 -27.00 -14.61 1.34
CA ASP A 31 -26.45 -15.94 1.07
C ASP A 31 -26.25 -16.70 2.40
N PRO A 32 -27.02 -17.78 2.67
CA PRO A 32 -26.89 -18.56 3.90
C PRO A 32 -25.52 -19.26 4.03
N SER A 33 -24.84 -19.51 2.92
CA SER A 33 -23.52 -20.14 2.89
C SER A 33 -22.37 -19.16 3.15
N SER A 34 -22.66 -17.85 3.14
CA SER A 34 -21.66 -16.84 3.44
C SER A 34 -21.16 -16.97 4.88
N THR A 35 -19.86 -16.77 5.09
CA THR A 35 -19.25 -16.77 6.42
C THR A 35 -19.97 -15.85 7.40
N GLY A 36 -20.48 -14.70 6.92
CA GLY A 36 -21.22 -13.75 7.75
C GLY A 36 -22.59 -14.24 8.22
N ASN A 37 -23.19 -15.24 7.57
CA ASN A 37 -24.40 -15.88 8.08
C ASN A 37 -24.09 -17.16 8.86
N GLN A 38 -23.13 -17.96 8.38
CA GLN A 38 -22.70 -19.18 9.08
C GLN A 38 -22.15 -18.89 10.48
N HIS A 39 -21.49 -17.75 10.67
CA HIS A 39 -20.88 -17.37 11.94
C HIS A 39 -21.76 -16.47 12.81
N LEU A 40 -23.03 -16.26 12.44
CA LEU A 40 -23.90 -15.33 13.14
C LEU A 40 -24.21 -15.79 14.58
N SER A 41 -24.20 -17.10 14.82
CA SER A 41 -24.26 -17.74 16.14
C SER A 41 -23.08 -17.40 17.06
N HIS A 42 -21.99 -16.85 16.51
CA HIS A 42 -20.79 -16.41 17.23
C HIS A 42 -20.70 -14.88 17.36
N LEU A 43 -21.81 -14.16 17.17
CA LEU A 43 -21.89 -12.72 17.47
C LEU A 43 -21.47 -12.43 18.92
N ASP A 44 -20.45 -11.59 19.08
CA ASP A 44 -20.01 -11.05 20.37
C ASP A 44 -20.66 -9.69 20.58
N GLU A 45 -21.68 -9.64 21.43
CA GLU A 45 -22.40 -8.39 21.72
C GLU A 45 -21.52 -7.37 22.46
N ASN A 46 -20.60 -7.82 23.32
CA ASN A 46 -19.76 -6.92 24.10
C ASN A 46 -18.80 -6.16 23.18
N GLU A 47 -18.09 -6.89 22.31
CA GLU A 47 -17.17 -6.29 21.34
C GLU A 47 -17.92 -5.48 20.26
N THR A 48 -19.08 -5.98 19.80
CA THR A 48 -19.92 -5.24 18.84
C THR A 48 -20.44 -3.93 19.42
N ASN A 49 -20.64 -3.84 20.74
CA ASN A 49 -21.09 -2.64 21.46
C ASN A 49 -19.96 -1.81 22.08
N SER A 50 -18.70 -2.25 21.97
CA SER A 50 -17.55 -1.55 22.54
C SER A 50 -17.44 -0.11 22.02
N PRO A 51 -17.13 0.90 22.85
CA PRO A 51 -16.93 2.28 22.40
C PRO A 51 -15.89 2.46 21.29
N SER A 52 -14.94 1.53 21.18
CA SER A 52 -13.89 1.49 20.14
C SER A 52 -14.25 0.60 18.94
N SER A 53 -15.49 0.13 18.85
CA SER A 53 -15.92 -0.76 17.79
C SER A 53 -15.79 -0.10 16.42
N LYS A 54 -15.14 -0.79 15.49
CA LYS A 54 -14.93 -0.30 14.12
C LYS A 54 -16.22 0.11 13.42
N TYR A 55 -17.31 -0.63 13.65
CA TYR A 55 -18.63 -0.31 13.13
C TYR A 55 -19.62 -0.11 14.27
N PHE A 56 -20.59 0.78 14.07
CA PHE A 56 -21.72 0.99 14.96
C PHE A 56 -22.96 1.38 14.17
N TYR A 57 -24.15 1.11 14.69
CA TYR A 57 -25.40 1.52 14.06
C TYR A 57 -25.89 2.83 14.66
N CYS A 58 -26.23 3.79 13.81
CA CYS A 58 -26.72 5.10 14.22
C CYS A 58 -28.25 5.14 14.21
N SER A 59 -28.84 5.51 15.35
CA SER A 59 -30.29 5.75 15.49
C SER A 59 -30.78 6.91 14.65
N LEU A 60 -30.00 8.00 14.56
CA LEU A 60 -30.37 9.20 13.82
C LEU A 60 -30.53 8.91 12.32
N CYS A 61 -29.63 8.09 11.76
CA CYS A 61 -29.57 7.82 10.33
C CYS A 61 -30.19 6.49 9.92
N ASN A 62 -30.51 5.61 10.88
CA ASN A 62 -30.89 4.21 10.64
C ASN A 62 -29.93 3.49 9.68
N LYS A 63 -28.61 3.67 9.89
CA LYS A 63 -27.55 3.11 9.04
C LYS A 63 -26.33 2.72 9.87
N TRP A 64 -25.52 1.80 9.33
CA TRP A 64 -24.21 1.46 9.85
C TRP A 64 -23.19 2.52 9.47
N HIS A 65 -22.38 2.93 10.45
CA HIS A 65 -21.25 3.84 10.29
C HIS A 65 -19.99 3.18 10.81
N THR A 66 -18.85 3.76 10.44
CA THR A 66 -17.55 3.43 11.04
C THR A 66 -17.27 4.39 12.18
N ASP A 67 -16.51 3.95 13.19
CA ASP A 67 -15.91 4.78 14.25
C ASP A 67 -15.28 6.11 13.78
N ALA A 68 -14.80 6.17 12.53
CA ALA A 68 -14.35 7.41 11.89
C ALA A 68 -15.42 8.52 11.78
N ARG A 69 -16.72 8.19 11.86
CA ARG A 69 -17.86 9.14 11.84
C ARG A 69 -18.24 9.56 13.27
N LYS A 70 -17.34 10.28 13.93
CA LYS A 70 -17.42 10.59 15.37
C LYS A 70 -18.65 11.41 15.77
N ASP A 71 -19.12 12.27 14.87
CA ASP A 71 -20.32 13.09 15.00
C ASP A 71 -21.61 12.29 15.12
N HIS A 72 -21.58 11.00 14.76
CA HIS A 72 -22.74 10.12 14.88
C HIS A 72 -22.59 9.11 16.04
N LEU A 73 -21.43 9.07 16.72
CA LEU A 73 -21.17 8.12 17.80
C LEU A 73 -22.10 8.32 19.00
N GLN A 74 -22.49 9.56 19.31
CA GLN A 74 -23.43 9.83 20.39
C GLN A 74 -24.85 9.31 20.11
N TYR A 75 -25.16 8.98 18.85
CA TYR A 75 -26.46 8.41 18.45
C TYR A 75 -26.39 6.89 18.23
N ARG A 76 -25.34 6.25 18.73
CA ARG A 76 -25.17 4.80 18.60
C ARG A 76 -26.31 4.04 19.29
N LEU A 77 -26.84 3.04 18.61
CA LEU A 77 -27.73 2.05 19.20
C LEU A 77 -26.96 0.89 19.81
N TYR A 78 -27.50 0.36 20.90
CA TYR A 78 -27.08 -0.92 21.47
C TYR A 78 -27.56 -2.06 20.56
N ILE A 79 -26.65 -2.96 20.20
CA ILE A 79 -26.90 -4.09 19.30
C ILE A 79 -27.12 -5.35 20.12
N GLN A 80 -28.17 -6.09 19.78
CA GLN A 80 -28.48 -7.39 20.38
C GLN A 80 -28.56 -8.47 19.29
N ARG A 81 -28.23 -9.70 19.68
CA ARG A 81 -28.52 -10.87 18.86
C ARG A 81 -30.02 -11.07 18.78
N ASP A 82 -30.51 -11.40 17.59
CA ASP A 82 -31.89 -11.83 17.42
C ASP A 82 -32.12 -13.14 18.20
N PRO A 83 -33.09 -13.18 19.14
CA PRO A 83 -33.40 -14.37 19.94
C PRO A 83 -33.83 -15.59 19.09
N ASP A 84 -34.27 -15.39 17.85
CA ASP A 84 -34.66 -16.48 16.94
C ASP A 84 -33.44 -17.14 16.26
N LEU A 85 -32.24 -16.56 16.38
CA LEU A 85 -30.98 -17.16 15.92
C LEU A 85 -30.53 -18.28 16.87
N LYS A 86 -31.06 -19.48 16.65
CA LYS A 86 -30.61 -20.67 17.38
C LYS A 86 -29.13 -20.96 17.07
N PRO A 87 -28.32 -21.34 18.07
CA PRO A 87 -26.99 -21.88 17.80
C PRO A 87 -27.14 -23.13 16.90
N THR A 88 -26.45 -23.15 15.76
CA THR A 88 -26.31 -24.36 14.96
C THR A 88 -25.71 -25.45 15.85
N PRO A 89 -26.24 -26.68 15.87
CA PRO A 89 -25.72 -27.74 16.73
C PRO A 89 -24.23 -27.92 16.44
N HIS A 90 -23.43 -27.99 17.50
CA HIS A 90 -21.98 -28.18 17.43
C HIS A 90 -21.63 -29.30 16.43
N LEU A 91 -21.10 -28.92 15.27
CA LEU A 91 -20.25 -29.83 14.51
C LEU A 91 -19.01 -30.04 15.37
N GLN A 92 -18.95 -31.18 16.05
CA GLN A 92 -17.75 -31.61 16.74
C GLN A 92 -16.58 -31.52 15.75
N PRO A 93 -15.43 -30.96 16.16
CA PRO A 93 -14.25 -30.95 15.32
C PRO A 93 -13.88 -32.42 15.05
N THR A 94 -14.04 -32.84 13.81
CA THR A 94 -13.52 -34.13 13.36
C THR A 94 -12.01 -34.04 13.52
N THR A 95 -11.47 -34.79 14.47
CA THR A 95 -10.04 -34.98 14.65
C THR A 95 -9.48 -35.56 13.35
N ALA A 96 -8.81 -34.72 12.56
CA ALA A 96 -8.07 -35.18 11.41
C ALA A 96 -6.89 -36.05 11.90
N PRO A 97 -6.61 -37.19 11.28
CA PRO A 97 -5.46 -38.01 11.63
C PRO A 97 -4.17 -37.23 11.39
N SER A 98 -3.17 -37.46 12.25
CA SER A 98 -1.81 -36.99 12.05
C SER A 98 -1.26 -37.52 10.72
N SER A 99 -0.79 -36.62 9.86
CA SER A 99 0.07 -36.99 8.74
C SER A 99 1.19 -35.96 8.59
N ASN A 100 2.39 -36.45 8.88
CA ASN A 100 3.71 -36.10 8.37
C ASN A 100 3.83 -34.88 7.46
N HIS A 101 4.80 -34.04 7.83
CA HIS A 101 5.54 -33.06 7.01
C HIS A 101 5.34 -33.18 5.50
N LEU A 102 4.62 -32.22 4.93
CA LEU A 102 4.77 -31.77 3.56
C LEU A 102 4.75 -30.24 3.60
N HIS A 103 5.91 -29.63 3.33
CA HIS A 103 6.05 -28.21 3.09
C HIS A 103 5.24 -27.86 1.83
N HIS A 104 4.00 -27.41 2.03
CA HIS A 104 3.28 -26.71 0.97
C HIS A 104 3.86 -25.30 0.82
N PRO A 105 4.16 -24.83 -0.41
CA PRO A 105 4.50 -23.44 -0.62
C PRO A 105 3.31 -22.56 -0.20
N PRO A 106 3.55 -21.37 0.34
CA PRO A 106 2.47 -20.47 0.73
C PRO A 106 1.76 -20.00 -0.54
N THR A 107 0.65 -20.64 -0.90
CA THR A 107 -0.26 -20.13 -1.91
C THR A 107 -0.90 -18.85 -1.36
N ALA A 108 -0.42 -17.72 -1.86
CA ALA A 108 -0.97 -16.40 -1.58
C ALA A 108 -2.44 -16.38 -2.02
N ILE A 109 -3.37 -16.44 -1.06
CA ILE A 109 -4.80 -16.30 -1.36
C ILE A 109 -5.05 -14.81 -1.67
N LEU A 110 -5.26 -14.50 -2.96
CA LEU A 110 -5.58 -13.16 -3.47
C LEU A 110 -6.97 -12.72 -3.02
N GLY A 111 -7.05 -11.68 -2.18
CA GLY A 111 -8.30 -11.10 -1.66
C GLY A 111 -9.16 -10.40 -2.72
N SER A 112 -10.35 -9.97 -2.32
CA SER A 112 -11.34 -9.27 -3.17
C SER A 112 -10.78 -7.96 -3.76
N PHE A 113 -11.12 -7.69 -5.02
CA PHE A 113 -10.75 -6.47 -5.74
C PHE A 113 -11.41 -5.23 -5.12
N ASP A 114 -10.61 -4.28 -4.63
CA ASP A 114 -11.10 -3.04 -4.01
C ASP A 114 -11.51 -1.95 -5.07
N GLY A 115 -11.56 -2.29 -6.37
CA GLY A 115 -11.86 -1.38 -7.48
C GLY A 115 -10.65 -0.57 -7.97
N ALA A 116 -10.50 -0.36 -9.28
CA ALA A 116 -9.33 0.31 -9.87
C ALA A 116 -9.28 1.83 -9.61
N ALA A 117 -10.44 2.51 -9.61
CA ALA A 117 -10.53 3.98 -9.53
C ALA A 117 -10.00 4.57 -8.21
N GLY A 118 -9.91 3.74 -7.16
CA GLY A 118 -9.41 4.13 -5.85
C GLY A 118 -7.96 3.74 -5.57
N LEU A 119 -7.26 3.08 -6.51
CA LEU A 119 -5.93 2.52 -6.27
C LEU A 119 -4.81 3.43 -6.76
N TRP A 120 -4.87 3.84 -8.03
CA TRP A 120 -3.86 4.69 -8.67
C TRP A 120 -4.54 5.99 -9.00
N LYS A 121 -4.07 7.12 -8.48
CA LYS A 121 -4.68 8.44 -8.70
C LYS A 121 -3.63 9.40 -9.25
N THR A 122 -4.03 10.19 -10.23
CA THR A 122 -3.24 11.34 -10.68
C THR A 122 -3.28 12.44 -9.64
N GLU A 123 -2.33 13.35 -9.72
CA GLU A 123 -2.33 14.57 -8.92
C GLU A 123 -3.62 15.38 -9.13
N SER A 124 -4.09 15.48 -10.37
CA SER A 124 -5.33 16.19 -10.70
C SER A 124 -6.57 15.59 -10.02
N GLU A 125 -6.66 14.26 -9.92
CA GLU A 125 -7.76 13.59 -9.23
C GLU A 125 -7.67 13.75 -7.71
N HIS A 126 -6.46 13.76 -7.16
CA HIS A 126 -6.23 14.08 -5.75
C HIS A 126 -6.69 15.50 -5.43
N LEU A 127 -6.26 16.49 -6.20
CA LEU A 127 -6.64 17.89 -6.02
C LEU A 127 -8.15 18.09 -6.19
N SER A 128 -8.76 17.43 -7.19
CA SER A 128 -10.20 17.46 -7.42
C SER A 128 -11.01 16.85 -6.27
N SER A 129 -10.42 15.94 -5.50
CA SER A 129 -11.06 15.34 -4.33
C SER A 129 -11.11 16.26 -3.11
N ILE A 130 -10.38 17.39 -3.13
CA ILE A 130 -10.43 18.43 -2.11
C ILE A 130 -11.62 19.36 -2.44
N PRO A 131 -12.73 19.36 -1.68
CA PRO A 131 -13.92 20.13 -2.03
C PRO A 131 -13.73 21.64 -1.85
N SER A 132 -12.94 22.05 -0.84
CA SER A 132 -12.66 23.45 -0.57
C SER A 132 -11.66 23.99 -1.59
N MET A 133 -12.08 25.03 -2.34
CA MET A 133 -11.22 25.72 -3.31
C MET A 133 -9.97 26.31 -2.65
N GLU A 134 -10.10 26.83 -1.44
CA GLU A 134 -8.99 27.44 -0.71
C GLU A 134 -7.99 26.38 -0.25
N ALA A 135 -8.47 25.28 0.35
CA ALA A 135 -7.60 24.16 0.71
C ALA A 135 -6.94 23.53 -0.53
N ARG A 136 -7.65 23.47 -1.67
CA ARG A 136 -7.07 22.99 -2.93
C ARG A 136 -5.91 23.88 -3.37
N ARG A 137 -6.09 25.21 -3.39
CA ARG A 137 -5.03 26.17 -3.75
C ARG A 137 -3.83 26.09 -2.81
N GLN A 138 -4.06 25.89 -1.51
CA GLN A 138 -2.99 25.69 -0.54
C GLN A 138 -2.21 24.39 -0.82
N CYS A 139 -2.92 23.30 -1.12
CA CYS A 139 -2.29 22.03 -1.52
C CYS A 139 -1.48 22.20 -2.81
N GLU A 140 -2.03 22.86 -3.83
CA GLU A 140 -1.34 23.21 -5.08
C GLU A 140 -0.07 24.03 -4.80
N GLY A 141 -0.14 25.02 -3.90
CA GLY A 141 1.00 25.84 -3.49
C GLY A 141 2.11 25.01 -2.83
N ILE A 142 1.76 24.09 -1.93
CA ILE A 142 2.73 23.19 -1.28
C ILE A 142 3.37 22.25 -2.31
N LEU A 143 2.58 21.66 -3.21
CA LEU A 143 3.10 20.78 -4.26
C LEU A 143 4.04 21.53 -5.22
N ALA A 144 3.67 22.75 -5.62
CA ALA A 144 4.51 23.61 -6.46
C ALA A 144 5.81 24.00 -5.75
N LEU A 145 5.75 24.32 -4.46
CA LEU A 145 6.93 24.60 -3.63
C LEU A 145 7.88 23.42 -3.62
N VAL A 146 7.40 22.21 -3.29
CA VAL A 146 8.25 21.01 -3.23
C VAL A 146 8.86 20.69 -4.59
N LYS A 147 8.07 20.72 -5.67
CA LYS A 147 8.57 20.49 -7.04
C LYS A 147 9.63 21.52 -7.45
N SER A 148 9.52 22.76 -6.98
CA SER A 148 10.54 23.79 -7.26
C SER A 148 11.88 23.54 -6.55
N LEU A 149 11.88 22.75 -5.49
CA LEU A 149 13.07 22.39 -4.70
C LEU A 149 13.76 21.11 -5.19
N ASP A 150 13.09 20.31 -6.01
CA ASP A 150 13.51 18.95 -6.37
C ASP A 150 14.89 18.90 -7.02
N LYS A 151 15.15 19.74 -8.03
CA LYS A 151 16.37 19.68 -8.86
C LYS A 151 17.68 19.75 -8.06
N ASP A 152 17.70 20.47 -6.94
CA ASP A 152 18.90 20.69 -6.15
C ASP A 152 18.99 19.77 -4.92
N LEU A 153 17.87 19.16 -4.52
CA LEU A 153 17.72 18.49 -3.23
C LEU A 153 17.24 17.03 -3.36
N HIS A 154 16.99 16.55 -4.58
CA HIS A 154 16.52 15.19 -4.88
C HIS A 154 15.24 14.83 -4.11
N ILE A 155 14.27 15.75 -4.08
CA ILE A 155 13.01 15.56 -3.35
C ILE A 155 12.00 14.91 -4.29
N GLN A 156 11.86 13.60 -4.16
CA GLN A 156 10.93 12.83 -4.97
C GLN A 156 9.50 13.01 -4.45
N HIS A 157 8.60 13.32 -5.38
CA HIS A 157 7.17 13.45 -5.15
C HIS A 157 6.42 12.23 -5.69
N PHE A 158 5.67 11.55 -4.81
CA PHE A 158 4.89 10.38 -5.19
C PHE A 158 3.40 10.50 -4.84
N ASN A 159 2.55 10.17 -5.80
CA ASN A 159 1.11 9.97 -5.56
C ASN A 159 0.89 8.68 -4.74
N ARG A 160 0.00 8.76 -3.76
CA ARG A 160 -0.40 7.67 -2.87
C ARG A 160 -1.91 7.53 -2.90
N LYS A 161 -2.44 6.38 -2.49
CA LYS A 161 -3.90 6.10 -2.49
C LYS A 161 -4.77 7.29 -2.01
N ASN A 162 -4.33 7.96 -0.94
CA ASN A 162 -5.06 9.06 -0.29
C ASN A 162 -4.23 10.36 -0.20
N GLY A 163 -3.32 10.64 -1.14
CA GLY A 163 -2.60 11.91 -1.16
C GLY A 163 -1.17 11.78 -1.70
N PHE A 164 -0.22 12.41 -1.04
CA PHE A 164 1.14 12.58 -1.56
C PHE A 164 2.20 12.25 -0.50
N SER A 165 3.37 11.81 -0.93
CA SER A 165 4.54 11.67 -0.06
C SER A 165 5.77 12.29 -0.70
N PHE A 166 6.59 12.93 0.13
CA PHE A 166 7.85 13.55 -0.25
C PHE A 166 9.00 12.76 0.38
N ILE A 167 9.90 12.26 -0.45
CA ILE A 167 10.94 11.31 -0.05
C ILE A 167 12.30 11.81 -0.53
N VAL A 168 13.31 11.72 0.33
CA VAL A 168 14.71 11.97 -0.01
C VAL A 168 15.51 10.74 0.42
N LYS A 169 16.31 10.18 -0.51
CA LYS A 169 17.21 9.04 -0.24
C LYS A 169 16.55 7.88 0.53
N GLY A 170 15.30 7.55 0.17
CA GLY A 170 14.53 6.45 0.72
C GLY A 170 13.80 6.73 2.04
N LEU A 171 13.90 7.95 2.59
CA LEU A 171 13.20 8.35 3.82
C LEU A 171 12.21 9.48 3.55
N LYS A 172 11.04 9.39 4.18
CA LYS A 172 9.98 10.38 4.06
C LYS A 172 10.32 11.62 4.87
N ILE A 173 10.20 12.79 4.26
CA ILE A 173 10.39 14.11 4.90
C ILE A 173 9.09 14.90 5.02
N GLY A 174 8.03 14.45 4.32
CA GLY A 174 6.68 14.92 4.52
C GLY A 174 5.63 14.07 3.81
N GLU A 175 4.37 14.24 4.18
CA GLU A 175 3.22 13.67 3.48
C GLU A 175 2.01 14.60 3.53
N ILE A 176 1.18 14.52 2.50
CA ILE A 176 -0.15 15.13 2.49
C ILE A 176 -1.16 13.98 2.47
N LYS A 177 -2.04 13.93 3.47
CA LYS A 177 -3.18 13.01 3.51
C LYS A 177 -4.46 13.78 3.25
N LEU A 178 -5.23 13.32 2.28
CA LEU A 178 -6.48 13.93 1.86
C LEU A 178 -7.65 13.24 2.55
N ASP A 179 -8.52 14.03 3.18
CA ASP A 179 -9.78 13.61 3.78
C ASP A 179 -10.94 14.43 3.18
N SER A 180 -12.18 13.99 3.39
CA SER A 180 -13.35 14.70 2.88
C SER A 180 -13.45 16.10 3.51
N GLY A 181 -13.14 17.14 2.73
CA GLY A 181 -13.24 18.55 3.14
C GLY A 181 -11.93 19.19 3.63
N ARG A 182 -10.85 18.41 3.83
CA ARG A 182 -9.59 18.91 4.39
C ARG A 182 -8.39 18.08 3.94
N PHE A 183 -7.19 18.60 4.13
CA PHE A 183 -5.98 17.78 4.09
C PHE A 183 -5.13 17.99 5.32
N VAL A 184 -4.33 16.98 5.66
CA VAL A 184 -3.32 17.04 6.72
C VAL A 184 -1.96 16.99 6.05
N LEU A 185 -1.16 18.03 6.24
CA LEU A 185 0.26 18.03 5.94
C LEU A 185 1.01 17.55 7.18
N THR A 186 1.77 16.47 7.05
CA THR A 186 2.69 16.02 8.09
C THR A 186 4.11 16.37 7.66
N LEU A 187 4.80 17.20 8.43
CA LEU A 187 6.24 17.42 8.31
C LEU A 187 6.97 16.37 9.15
N ILE A 188 8.03 15.79 8.61
CA ILE A 188 8.75 14.67 9.26
C ILE A 188 10.22 15.03 9.39
N GLN A 189 10.71 15.05 10.62
CA GLN A 189 12.13 15.20 10.95
C GLN A 189 12.77 13.83 11.18
N ASN A 190 13.91 13.61 10.56
CA ASN A 190 14.65 12.35 10.60
C ASN A 190 15.89 12.47 11.48
N ILE A 191 15.88 11.80 12.64
CA ILE A 191 16.93 11.89 13.66
C ILE A 191 17.67 10.54 13.73
N LEU A 192 18.97 10.52 13.46
CA LEU A 192 19.79 9.32 13.59
C LEU A 192 19.88 8.89 15.07
N ASN A 193 19.56 7.63 15.35
CA ASN A 193 19.73 7.07 16.69
C ASN A 193 21.23 6.91 16.99
N LYS A 194 21.70 7.52 18.08
CA LYS A 194 23.12 7.49 18.47
C LYS A 194 23.62 6.05 18.60
N GLY A 195 24.65 5.70 17.82
CA GLY A 195 25.27 4.37 17.81
C GLY A 195 24.51 3.29 17.02
N TYR A 196 23.43 3.66 16.31
CA TYR A 196 22.64 2.74 15.48
C TYR A 196 22.58 3.22 14.03
N THR A 197 22.14 2.31 13.15
CA THR A 197 21.85 2.61 11.74
C THR A 197 20.39 3.05 11.54
N SER A 198 19.55 2.98 12.57
CA SER A 198 18.13 3.35 12.50
C SER A 198 17.90 4.84 12.72
N VAL A 199 16.80 5.34 12.15
CA VAL A 199 16.38 6.74 12.27
C VAL A 199 15.06 6.79 13.03
N HIS A 200 14.99 7.67 14.02
CA HIS A 200 13.75 8.05 14.67
C HIS A 200 13.07 9.19 13.89
N GLN A 201 11.73 9.17 13.82
CA GLN A 201 10.96 10.17 13.11
C GLN A 201 10.08 10.97 14.07
N VAL A 202 10.30 12.28 14.12
CA VAL A 202 9.41 13.24 14.78
C VAL A 202 8.46 13.80 13.73
N LYS A 203 7.17 13.87 14.05
CA LYS A 203 6.11 14.27 13.11
C LYS A 203 5.33 15.45 13.66
N GLU A 204 5.07 16.41 12.80
CA GLU A 204 4.23 17.57 13.09
C GLU A 204 3.11 17.67 12.05
N ASP A 205 1.87 17.67 12.52
CA ASP A 205 0.67 17.64 11.68
C ASP A 205 0.02 19.02 11.61
N PHE A 206 -0.25 19.49 10.39
CA PHE A 206 -0.93 20.73 10.08
C PHE A 206 -2.23 20.42 9.33
N VAL A 207 -3.36 20.85 9.88
CA VAL A 207 -4.68 20.60 9.29
C VAL A 207 -5.11 21.82 8.47
N PHE A 208 -5.51 21.58 7.22
CA PHE A 208 -5.96 22.60 6.29
C PHE A 208 -7.43 22.38 5.94
N GLU A 209 -8.31 23.20 6.51
CA GLU A 209 -9.78 23.09 6.37
C GLU A 209 -10.37 24.21 5.46
N GLY A 210 -9.51 25.03 4.84
CA GLY A 210 -9.91 26.05 3.86
C GLY A 210 -10.51 27.34 4.44
N SER A 211 -10.38 27.57 5.74
CA SER A 211 -10.66 28.87 6.38
C SER A 211 -9.53 29.22 7.35
N GLY A 212 -9.10 30.49 7.34
CA GLY A 212 -7.98 30.98 8.15
C GLY A 212 -6.63 31.02 7.43
N LYS A 213 -5.64 31.68 8.05
CA LYS A 213 -4.25 31.65 7.58
C LYS A 213 -3.68 30.24 7.78
N PRO A 214 -2.82 29.74 6.86
CA PRO A 214 -2.18 28.46 7.03
C PRO A 214 -1.40 28.45 8.36
N TYR A 215 -1.50 27.34 9.10
CA TYR A 215 -0.82 27.16 10.39
C TYR A 215 0.70 27.10 10.28
N VAL A 216 1.22 26.99 9.06
CA VAL A 216 2.65 26.98 8.72
C VAL A 216 2.90 27.95 7.57
N SER A 217 3.92 28.80 7.68
CA SER A 217 4.25 29.75 6.62
C SER A 217 5.01 29.06 5.47
N ASP A 218 4.94 29.63 4.26
CA ASP A 218 5.73 29.15 3.11
C ASP A 218 7.24 29.13 3.40
N THR A 219 7.71 30.08 4.23
CA THR A 219 9.10 30.14 4.69
C THR A 219 9.45 28.95 5.57
N ASP A 220 8.60 28.62 6.53
CA ASP A 220 8.83 27.48 7.43
C ASP A 220 8.76 26.15 6.68
N LEU A 221 7.81 26.02 5.74
CA LEU A 221 7.72 24.86 4.84
C LEU A 221 9.00 24.69 4.02
N ARG A 222 9.46 25.76 3.37
CA ARG A 222 10.69 25.75 2.59
C ARG A 222 11.88 25.37 3.47
N ASN A 223 12.01 25.98 4.64
CA ASN A 223 13.10 25.70 5.58
C ASN A 223 13.10 24.24 6.00
N HIS A 224 11.94 23.67 6.34
CA HIS A 224 11.81 22.25 6.68
C HIS A 224 12.29 21.33 5.55
N PHE A 225 11.75 21.49 4.34
CA PHE A 225 12.14 20.62 3.21
C PHE A 225 13.62 20.75 2.86
N VAL A 226 14.18 21.97 2.87
CA VAL A 226 15.61 22.20 2.61
C VAL A 226 16.48 21.59 3.70
N GLN A 227 16.12 21.79 4.96
CA GLN A 227 16.88 21.29 6.09
C GLN A 227 16.87 19.75 6.13
N GLU A 228 15.70 19.12 5.98
CA GLU A 228 15.59 17.67 6.02
C GLU A 228 16.24 17.00 4.81
N ALA A 229 16.15 17.60 3.61
CA ALA A 229 16.88 17.09 2.46
C ALA A 229 18.39 17.12 2.68
N LYS A 230 18.94 18.25 3.16
CA LYS A 230 20.36 18.38 3.49
C LYS A 230 20.80 17.41 4.58
N ASN A 231 20.00 17.28 5.64
CA ASN A 231 20.24 16.34 6.73
C ASN A 231 20.32 14.90 6.19
N LEU A 232 19.36 14.45 5.39
CA LEU A 232 19.37 13.09 4.84
C LEU A 232 20.52 12.83 3.86
N ILE A 233 20.87 13.81 3.02
CA ILE A 233 22.04 13.73 2.14
C ILE A 233 23.33 13.61 2.98
N GLU A 234 23.49 14.45 4.00
CA GLU A 234 24.65 14.41 4.89
C GLU A 234 24.72 13.09 5.66
N LEU A 235 23.58 12.63 6.18
CA LEU A 235 23.50 11.38 6.90
C LEU A 235 23.88 10.18 6.02
N ARG A 236 23.49 10.15 4.74
CA ARG A 236 23.92 9.09 3.80
C ARG A 236 25.40 9.17 3.44
N LYS A 237 25.97 10.38 3.35
CA LYS A 237 27.41 10.59 3.09
C LYS A 237 28.27 10.17 4.28
N ASN A 238 27.84 10.48 5.50
CA ASN A 238 28.67 10.39 6.71
C ASN A 238 28.35 9.19 7.61
N ASN A 239 27.16 8.59 7.48
CA ASN A 239 26.68 7.53 8.39
C ASN A 239 26.11 6.33 7.63
N THR A 240 26.20 5.16 8.26
CA THR A 240 25.59 3.93 7.74
C THR A 240 24.12 3.87 8.15
N ILE A 241 23.23 4.67 7.53
CA ILE A 241 21.79 4.52 7.77
C ILE A 241 21.28 3.22 7.15
N GLY A 242 20.37 2.52 7.85
CA GLY A 242 19.59 1.39 7.35
C GLY A 242 18.67 1.79 6.18
N TYR A 243 17.67 0.97 5.84
CA TYR A 243 16.71 1.29 4.76
C TYR A 243 17.34 1.46 3.37
N ARG A 244 18.37 0.67 3.07
CA ARG A 244 19.08 0.68 1.78
C ARG A 244 18.17 0.31 0.62
N GLU A 245 17.24 -0.61 0.81
CA GLU A 245 16.25 -0.99 -0.21
C GLU A 245 15.43 0.21 -0.68
N LYS A 246 14.83 0.98 0.24
CA LYS A 246 14.05 2.18 -0.12
C LYS A 246 14.90 3.28 -0.75
N TRP A 247 16.18 3.38 -0.39
CA TRP A 247 17.10 4.30 -1.08
C TRP A 247 17.38 3.82 -2.51
N LEU A 248 17.58 2.53 -2.70
CA LEU A 248 17.74 1.93 -4.02
C LEU A 248 16.50 2.17 -4.90
N HIS A 249 15.29 2.12 -4.33
CA HIS A 249 14.06 2.48 -5.06
C HIS A 249 14.13 3.91 -5.60
N CYS A 250 14.46 4.88 -4.74
CA CYS A 250 14.58 6.28 -5.14
C CYS A 250 15.59 6.45 -6.28
N LEU A 251 16.78 5.85 -6.14
CA LEU A 251 17.83 5.97 -7.13
C LEU A 251 17.46 5.28 -8.47
N LEU A 252 16.75 4.16 -8.43
CA LEU A 252 16.22 3.52 -9.63
C LEU A 252 15.22 4.42 -10.37
N ILE A 253 14.31 5.04 -9.63
CA ILE A 253 13.28 5.92 -10.21
C ILE A 253 13.91 7.17 -10.83
N GLU A 254 14.91 7.77 -10.19
CA GLU A 254 15.73 8.85 -10.76
C GLU A 254 16.36 8.44 -12.10
N ASN A 255 17.02 7.28 -12.13
CA ASN A 255 17.66 6.78 -13.35
C ASN A 255 16.65 6.43 -14.46
N MET A 256 15.43 6.00 -14.13
CA MET A 256 14.35 5.79 -15.10
C MET A 256 13.89 7.12 -15.71
N HIS A 257 13.72 8.16 -14.89
CA HIS A 257 13.29 9.49 -15.34
C HIS A 257 14.32 10.18 -16.23
N ASP A 258 15.60 10.10 -15.89
CA ASP A 258 16.68 10.72 -16.66
C ASP A 258 17.17 9.86 -17.83
N GLY A 259 16.63 8.64 -17.96
CA GLY A 259 17.00 7.68 -19.01
C GLY A 259 18.41 7.10 -18.86
N SER A 260 19.02 7.23 -17.69
CA SER A 260 20.38 6.77 -17.38
C SER A 260 20.44 5.32 -16.89
N LEU A 261 19.32 4.63 -16.70
CA LEU A 261 19.29 3.22 -16.29
C LEU A 261 19.81 2.28 -17.40
N SER A 262 21.13 2.14 -17.49
CA SER A 262 21.78 1.27 -18.46
C SER A 262 21.34 -0.20 -18.31
N GLY A 263 21.00 -0.85 -19.42
CA GLY A 263 20.62 -2.27 -19.49
C GLY A 263 19.14 -2.58 -19.26
N LEU A 264 18.34 -1.65 -18.73
CA LEU A 264 16.88 -1.80 -18.58
C LEU A 264 16.17 -0.56 -19.14
N ASP A 265 15.47 -0.72 -20.26
CA ASP A 265 14.79 0.37 -20.96
C ASP A 265 13.37 0.58 -20.40
N LEU A 266 13.31 1.13 -19.18
CA LEU A 266 12.09 1.26 -18.38
C LEU A 266 11.69 2.73 -18.17
N ASP A 267 10.40 3.01 -18.28
CA ASP A 267 9.76 4.26 -17.87
C ASP A 267 8.97 4.06 -16.57
N PHE A 268 9.21 4.91 -15.57
CA PHE A 268 8.48 4.86 -14.30
C PHE A 268 6.99 5.19 -14.47
N LEU A 269 6.11 4.40 -13.84
CA LEU A 269 4.66 4.63 -13.82
C LEU A 269 4.13 4.96 -12.42
N TYR A 270 4.52 4.16 -11.41
CA TYR A 270 3.96 4.29 -10.06
C TYR A 270 4.86 3.67 -8.99
N TYR A 271 4.91 4.29 -7.80
CA TYR A 271 5.72 3.85 -6.66
C TYR A 271 4.87 3.33 -5.50
N GLU A 272 5.28 2.22 -4.89
CA GLU A 272 4.54 1.43 -3.89
C GLU A 272 3.07 1.28 -4.31
N THR A 273 2.89 0.68 -5.48
CA THR A 273 1.58 0.54 -6.10
C THR A 273 0.69 -0.33 -5.22
N PRO A 274 -0.44 0.18 -4.71
CA PRO A 274 -1.33 -0.61 -3.89
C PRO A 274 -1.93 -1.74 -4.71
N VAL A 275 -1.62 -2.98 -4.34
CA VAL A 275 -2.35 -4.17 -4.79
C VAL A 275 -3.36 -4.58 -3.72
N GLY A 276 -4.34 -5.41 -4.08
CA GLY A 276 -5.39 -5.83 -3.15
C GLY A 276 -4.85 -6.50 -1.87
N LYS A 277 -5.75 -6.93 -0.98
CA LYS A 277 -5.32 -7.67 0.22
C LYS A 277 -4.73 -9.02 -0.20
N VAL A 278 -3.53 -9.33 0.27
CA VAL A 278 -2.91 -10.65 0.11
C VAL A 278 -2.81 -11.29 1.49
N LYS A 279 -3.17 -12.58 1.59
CA LYS A 279 -3.06 -13.33 2.85
C LYS A 279 -1.63 -13.86 3.01
N ARG A 280 -0.89 -13.37 4.00
CA ARG A 280 0.40 -13.95 4.45
C ARG A 280 0.28 -14.34 5.92
N ASN A 281 0.76 -15.54 6.30
CA ASN A 281 0.81 -16.00 7.69
C ASN A 281 -0.49 -15.79 8.51
N ARG A 282 -1.65 -16.14 7.92
CA ARG A 282 -2.99 -15.97 8.54
C ARG A 282 -3.43 -14.52 8.79
N GLN A 283 -2.68 -13.51 8.35
CA GLN A 283 -3.05 -12.09 8.41
C GLN A 283 -3.27 -11.53 7.00
N PHE A 284 -4.25 -10.64 6.84
CA PHE A 284 -4.49 -9.91 5.59
C PHE A 284 -3.67 -8.61 5.62
N GLY A 285 -2.60 -8.54 4.83
CA GLY A 285 -1.85 -7.31 4.57
C GLY A 285 -2.28 -6.71 3.23
N ARG A 286 -2.23 -5.37 3.10
CA ARG A 286 -2.15 -4.75 1.76
C ARG A 286 -0.70 -4.85 1.33
N GLU A 287 -0.46 -5.53 0.22
CA GLU A 287 0.87 -5.52 -0.38
C GLU A 287 0.95 -4.34 -1.36
N HIS A 288 2.17 -3.87 -1.55
CA HIS A 288 2.46 -2.85 -2.54
C HIS A 288 3.50 -3.46 -3.48
N ILE A 289 3.30 -3.33 -4.79
CA ILE A 289 4.38 -3.55 -5.76
C ILE A 289 5.37 -2.41 -5.55
N ASP A 290 6.66 -2.70 -5.40
CA ASP A 290 7.66 -1.66 -5.15
C ASP A 290 7.62 -0.58 -6.22
N ILE A 291 7.78 -0.95 -7.49
CA ILE A 291 7.70 -0.03 -8.64
C ILE A 291 6.92 -0.69 -9.78
N LEU A 292 5.97 0.05 -10.35
CA LEU A 292 5.43 -0.24 -11.68
C LEU A 292 6.14 0.62 -12.72
N ALA A 293 6.50 -0.01 -13.83
CA ALA A 293 7.14 0.63 -14.96
C ALA A 293 6.57 0.12 -16.29
N MET A 294 6.88 0.81 -17.38
CA MET A 294 6.64 0.38 -18.76
C MET A 294 7.98 0.05 -19.41
N GLU A 295 8.09 -1.07 -20.12
CA GLU A 295 9.22 -1.27 -21.03
C GLU A 295 9.00 -0.47 -22.33
N ARG A 296 9.92 0.42 -22.69
CA ARG A 296 9.72 1.35 -23.81
C ARG A 296 9.48 0.68 -25.16
N ARG A 297 10.18 -0.43 -25.41
CA ARG A 297 10.17 -1.12 -26.72
C ARG A 297 8.91 -1.96 -26.93
N SER A 298 8.60 -2.81 -25.96
CA SER A 298 7.48 -3.76 -26.07
C SER A 298 6.17 -3.21 -25.52
N LYS A 299 6.23 -2.07 -24.81
CA LYS A 299 5.12 -1.51 -24.03
C LYS A 299 4.61 -2.44 -22.93
N ALA A 300 5.38 -3.46 -22.54
CA ALA A 300 5.01 -4.36 -21.45
C ALA A 300 4.80 -3.60 -20.14
N LEU A 301 3.81 -4.01 -19.35
CA LEU A 301 3.68 -3.58 -17.96
C LEU A 301 4.67 -4.37 -17.11
N VAL A 302 5.60 -3.66 -16.48
CA VAL A 302 6.71 -4.24 -15.73
C VAL A 302 6.48 -4.06 -14.23
N VAL A 303 6.45 -5.19 -13.52
CA VAL A 303 6.57 -5.24 -12.05
C VAL A 303 8.06 -5.24 -11.73
N VAL A 304 8.54 -4.25 -11.00
CA VAL A 304 9.93 -4.20 -10.54
C VAL A 304 9.95 -4.47 -9.04
N GLU A 305 10.52 -5.60 -8.66
CA GLU A 305 10.76 -6.00 -7.26
C GLU A 305 12.22 -5.69 -6.93
N VAL A 306 12.47 -4.94 -5.86
CA VAL A 306 13.82 -4.51 -5.53
C VAL A 306 14.23 -5.12 -4.20
N LYS A 307 15.43 -5.70 -4.15
CA LYS A 307 15.97 -6.30 -2.93
C LYS A 307 17.30 -5.67 -2.56
N LYS A 308 17.54 -5.58 -1.25
CA LYS A 308 18.87 -5.30 -0.69
C LYS A 308 19.81 -6.52 -0.82
N GLN A 309 21.09 -6.29 -0.52
CA GLN A 309 22.13 -7.30 -0.55
C GLN A 309 21.82 -8.51 0.34
N GLY A 310 22.06 -9.72 -0.16
CA GLY A 310 21.96 -10.97 0.60
C GLY A 310 20.56 -11.58 0.72
N GLU A 311 19.57 -11.03 0.01
CA GLU A 311 18.21 -11.60 -0.04
C GLU A 311 18.11 -12.78 -1.02
N ASP A 312 17.21 -13.73 -0.73
CA ASP A 312 16.95 -14.89 -1.58
C ASP A 312 16.17 -14.49 -2.85
N LEU A 313 16.79 -14.73 -4.01
CA LEU A 313 16.22 -14.38 -5.30
C LEU A 313 14.99 -15.24 -5.65
N ASN A 314 14.90 -16.49 -5.20
CA ASN A 314 13.72 -17.32 -5.45
C ASN A 314 12.50 -16.81 -4.66
N SER A 315 12.70 -16.41 -3.40
CA SER A 315 11.69 -15.70 -2.62
C SER A 315 11.26 -14.38 -3.28
N ALA A 316 12.22 -13.59 -3.77
CA ALA A 316 11.92 -12.33 -4.47
C ALA A 316 11.14 -12.54 -5.77
N VAL A 317 11.51 -13.54 -6.58
CA VAL A 317 10.77 -13.91 -7.80
C VAL A 317 9.37 -14.41 -7.45
N SER A 318 9.23 -15.28 -6.44
CA SER A 318 7.93 -15.77 -5.98
C SER A 318 7.02 -14.64 -5.50
N GLN A 319 7.58 -13.68 -4.78
CA GLN A 319 6.88 -12.47 -4.36
C GLN A 319 6.43 -11.63 -5.57
N GLY A 320 7.34 -11.35 -6.50
CA GLY A 320 7.03 -10.61 -7.73
C GLY A 320 5.96 -11.30 -8.58
N LEU A 321 6.03 -12.62 -8.76
CA LEU A 321 5.05 -13.41 -9.49
C LEU A 321 3.67 -13.40 -8.81
N SER A 322 3.59 -13.26 -7.48
CA SER A 322 2.31 -13.08 -6.80
C SER A 322 1.62 -11.76 -7.17
N TYR A 323 2.40 -10.71 -7.47
CA TYR A 323 1.88 -9.44 -7.99
C TYR A 323 1.43 -9.54 -9.44
N VAL A 324 2.22 -10.23 -10.28
CA VAL A 324 1.83 -10.53 -11.66
C VAL A 324 0.53 -11.34 -11.69
N GLU A 325 0.37 -12.34 -10.82
CA GLU A 325 -0.86 -13.11 -10.72
C GLU A 325 -2.07 -12.23 -10.36
N TRP A 326 -1.88 -11.23 -9.47
CA TRP A 326 -2.91 -10.24 -9.17
C TRP A 326 -3.26 -9.39 -10.41
N LEU A 327 -2.27 -8.94 -11.17
CA LEU A 327 -2.47 -8.19 -12.42
C LEU A 327 -3.24 -9.03 -13.44
N VAL A 328 -2.85 -10.29 -13.68
CA VAL A 328 -3.56 -11.21 -14.59
C VAL A 328 -5.02 -11.40 -14.16
N LYS A 329 -5.25 -11.64 -12.86
CA LYS A 329 -6.60 -11.87 -12.32
C LYS A 329 -7.53 -10.68 -12.52
N TYR A 330 -6.99 -9.46 -12.45
CA TYR A 330 -7.79 -8.24 -12.46
C TYR A 330 -7.61 -7.36 -13.72
N LYS A 331 -6.85 -7.82 -14.72
CA LYS A 331 -6.49 -7.03 -15.91
C LYS A 331 -7.66 -6.35 -16.60
N GLU A 332 -8.79 -7.03 -16.76
CA GLU A 332 -9.98 -6.45 -17.41
C GLU A 332 -10.56 -5.25 -16.65
N HIS A 333 -10.44 -5.24 -15.32
CA HIS A 333 -10.85 -4.11 -14.50
C HIS A 333 -9.79 -3.00 -14.45
N LEU A 334 -8.53 -3.32 -14.74
CA LEU A 334 -7.42 -2.38 -14.74
C LEU A 334 -7.27 -1.67 -16.10
N LYS A 335 -7.60 -2.32 -17.22
CA LYS A 335 -7.53 -1.76 -18.58
C LYS A 335 -8.15 -0.37 -18.71
N PRO A 336 -9.39 -0.10 -18.25
CA PRO A 336 -9.96 1.24 -18.32
C PRO A 336 -9.16 2.26 -17.52
N ARG A 337 -8.62 1.84 -16.37
CA ARG A 337 -7.83 2.73 -15.52
C ARG A 337 -6.48 3.06 -16.14
N ILE A 338 -5.81 2.07 -16.72
CA ILE A 338 -4.55 2.24 -17.46
C ILE A 338 -4.75 3.23 -18.62
N ALA A 339 -5.83 3.07 -19.38
CA ALA A 339 -6.16 3.99 -20.47
C ALA A 339 -6.42 5.42 -19.98
N GLN A 340 -7.16 5.59 -18.87
CA GLN A 340 -7.41 6.91 -18.26
C GLN A 340 -6.12 7.58 -17.77
N LEU A 341 -5.16 6.81 -17.26
CA LEU A 341 -3.87 7.29 -16.80
C LEU A 341 -2.91 7.61 -17.95
N GLY A 342 -3.22 7.19 -19.18
CA GLY A 342 -2.38 7.42 -20.35
C GLY A 342 -1.04 6.66 -20.31
N TRP A 343 -0.97 5.54 -19.59
CA TRP A 343 0.29 4.79 -19.40
C TRP A 343 0.82 4.11 -20.67
N ASP A 344 0.03 4.02 -21.75
CA ASP A 344 0.43 3.40 -23.03
C ASP A 344 1.05 1.99 -22.87
N VAL A 345 0.59 1.22 -21.88
CA VAL A 345 1.08 -0.15 -21.62
C VAL A 345 0.15 -1.21 -22.20
N ASP A 346 0.75 -2.27 -22.70
CA ASP A 346 0.07 -3.52 -22.99
C ASP A 346 0.06 -4.43 -21.75
N ILE A 347 -1.08 -4.45 -21.04
CA ILE A 347 -1.26 -5.31 -19.87
C ILE A 347 -1.35 -6.81 -20.23
N GLU A 348 -1.50 -7.17 -21.51
CA GLU A 348 -1.42 -8.57 -21.95
C GLU A 348 0.04 -9.06 -22.00
N ASN A 349 0.99 -8.13 -22.06
CA ASN A 349 2.41 -8.39 -21.99
C ASN A 349 2.96 -7.98 -20.62
N LEU A 350 3.06 -8.96 -19.71
CA LEU A 350 3.56 -8.74 -18.36
C LEU A 350 5.03 -9.15 -18.24
N ARG A 351 5.80 -8.33 -17.53
CA ARG A 351 7.18 -8.67 -17.18
C ARG A 351 7.43 -8.45 -15.69
N LEU A 352 8.23 -9.31 -15.12
CA LEU A 352 8.77 -9.16 -13.77
C LEU A 352 10.27 -8.91 -13.89
N VAL A 353 10.73 -7.81 -13.32
CA VAL A 353 12.16 -7.54 -13.11
C VAL A 353 12.44 -7.64 -11.62
N VAL A 354 13.33 -8.54 -11.23
CA VAL A 354 13.85 -8.58 -9.86
C VAL A 354 15.25 -8.00 -9.86
N LEU A 355 15.45 -6.90 -9.15
CA LEU A 355 16.70 -6.16 -9.12
C LEU A 355 17.34 -6.25 -7.74
N ALA A 356 18.59 -6.71 -7.70
CA ALA A 356 19.31 -6.89 -6.44
C ALA A 356 20.82 -6.67 -6.61
N PRO A 357 21.51 -6.11 -5.61
CA PRO A 357 22.97 -6.10 -5.55
C PRO A 357 23.50 -7.46 -5.08
N ASP A 358 24.61 -7.90 -5.65
CA ASP A 358 25.43 -9.02 -5.16
C ASP A 358 24.80 -10.43 -5.21
N VAL A 359 23.71 -10.63 -5.95
CA VAL A 359 23.13 -11.98 -6.08
C VAL A 359 23.91 -12.76 -7.14
N GLN A 360 24.43 -13.94 -6.78
CA GLN A 360 24.85 -14.92 -7.78
C GLN A 360 23.61 -15.42 -8.53
N ILE A 361 23.27 -14.75 -9.63
CA ILE A 361 22.08 -15.05 -10.45
C ILE A 361 22.07 -16.49 -10.99
N LYS A 362 23.24 -17.16 -10.99
CA LYS A 362 23.49 -18.43 -11.70
C LYS A 362 22.53 -19.58 -11.37
N ASN A 363 21.82 -19.54 -10.24
CA ASN A 363 20.87 -20.59 -9.83
C ASN A 363 19.41 -20.12 -9.66
N ALA A 364 19.14 -18.82 -9.76
CA ALA A 364 17.80 -18.30 -9.50
C ALA A 364 16.88 -18.48 -10.69
N GLY A 365 15.62 -18.81 -10.42
CA GLY A 365 14.61 -18.98 -11.46
C GLY A 365 14.68 -20.29 -12.27
N ARG A 366 15.69 -21.16 -12.04
CA ARG A 366 15.74 -22.48 -12.68
C ARG A 366 14.88 -23.55 -12.01
N GLU A 367 14.24 -23.21 -10.90
CA GLU A 367 13.28 -24.12 -10.26
C GLU A 367 12.06 -24.31 -11.16
N ALA A 368 11.74 -25.56 -11.48
CA ALA A 368 10.63 -25.91 -12.37
C ALA A 368 9.29 -25.28 -11.96
N THR A 369 9.10 -25.04 -10.66
CA THR A 369 7.91 -24.38 -10.11
C THR A 369 7.82 -22.91 -10.53
N ILE A 370 8.93 -22.16 -10.47
CA ILE A 370 9.00 -20.75 -10.87
C ILE A 370 8.78 -20.62 -12.38
N LEU A 371 9.47 -21.45 -13.17
CA LEU A 371 9.31 -21.51 -14.63
C LEU A 371 7.86 -21.86 -15.01
N GLY A 372 7.27 -22.84 -14.32
CA GLY A 372 5.88 -23.23 -14.51
C GLY A 372 4.89 -22.10 -14.21
N GLN A 373 5.13 -21.35 -13.13
CA GLN A 373 4.30 -20.21 -12.76
C GLN A 373 4.44 -19.04 -13.76
N ALA A 374 5.67 -18.67 -14.13
CA ALA A 374 5.93 -17.62 -15.12
C ALA A 374 5.27 -17.94 -16.47
N LYS A 375 5.43 -19.18 -16.96
CA LYS A 375 4.79 -19.66 -18.19
C LYS A 375 3.26 -19.62 -18.10
N ARG A 376 2.68 -20.06 -16.98
CA ARG A 376 1.22 -20.04 -16.75
C ARG A 376 0.66 -18.61 -16.77
N LEU A 377 1.42 -17.65 -16.25
CA LEU A 377 1.04 -16.24 -16.21
C LEU A 377 1.36 -15.47 -17.50
N ASN A 378 1.97 -16.13 -18.49
CA ASN A 378 2.52 -15.49 -19.69
C ASN A 378 3.40 -14.28 -19.33
N CYS A 379 4.28 -14.46 -18.35
CA CYS A 379 5.13 -13.40 -17.82
C CYS A 379 6.60 -13.72 -18.08
N GLU A 380 7.33 -12.79 -18.67
CA GLU A 380 8.78 -12.86 -18.75
C GLU A 380 9.38 -12.48 -17.38
N VAL A 381 10.31 -13.28 -16.86
CA VAL A 381 11.00 -12.98 -15.60
C VAL A 381 12.45 -12.66 -15.89
N VAL A 382 12.90 -11.51 -15.41
CA VAL A 382 14.28 -11.03 -15.59
C VAL A 382 14.89 -10.73 -14.23
N ALA A 383 15.97 -11.42 -13.91
CA ALA A 383 16.81 -11.08 -12.78
C ALA A 383 17.90 -10.11 -13.26
N ALA A 384 17.95 -8.93 -12.66
CA ALA A 384 18.91 -7.87 -12.97
C ALA A 384 19.88 -7.67 -11.81
N TYR A 385 21.14 -7.98 -12.05
CA TYR A 385 22.21 -7.75 -11.10
C TYR A 385 22.83 -6.38 -11.32
N ILE A 386 22.90 -5.60 -10.24
CA ILE A 386 23.48 -4.27 -10.25
C ILE A 386 24.83 -4.24 -9.52
N ASN A 387 25.65 -3.23 -9.82
CA ASN A 387 26.93 -3.00 -9.17
C ASN A 387 26.81 -3.01 -7.62
N PRO A 388 27.62 -3.80 -6.89
CA PRO A 388 27.58 -3.84 -5.42
C PRO A 388 27.90 -2.50 -4.73
N SER A 389 28.62 -1.61 -5.43
CA SER A 389 29.06 -0.31 -4.91
C SER A 389 28.09 0.84 -5.16
N TRP A 390 26.84 0.57 -5.56
CA TRP A 390 25.84 1.59 -5.92
C TRP A 390 25.67 2.65 -4.82
N GLU A 391 25.74 2.26 -3.55
CA GLU A 391 25.60 3.17 -2.40
C GLU A 391 26.70 4.23 -2.32
N ARG A 392 27.92 3.90 -2.79
CA ARG A 392 29.07 4.81 -2.67
C ARG A 392 29.06 5.90 -3.73
N ASN A 393 28.63 5.53 -4.93
CA ASN A 393 28.68 6.41 -6.10
C ASN A 393 27.31 6.98 -6.44
N GLU A 394 26.26 6.53 -5.76
CA GLU A 394 24.86 6.80 -6.10
C GLU A 394 24.60 6.55 -7.59
N ASP A 395 25.10 5.42 -8.09
CA ASP A 395 25.02 5.04 -9.49
C ASP A 395 24.59 3.58 -9.62
N ILE A 396 23.66 3.33 -10.54
CA ILE A 396 23.10 2.00 -10.81
C ILE A 396 23.44 1.62 -12.23
N ALA A 397 24.29 0.60 -12.34
CA ALA A 397 24.62 -0.04 -13.60
C ALA A 397 24.23 -1.52 -13.51
N VAL A 398 23.38 -1.96 -14.44
CA VAL A 398 23.08 -3.38 -14.63
C VAL A 398 24.33 -4.05 -15.20
N LYS A 399 24.86 -5.03 -14.47
CA LYS A 399 26.08 -5.76 -14.84
C LYS A 399 25.78 -7.11 -15.47
N GLU A 400 24.67 -7.73 -15.10
CA GLU A 400 24.24 -9.02 -15.67
C GLU A 400 22.70 -9.10 -15.68
N LEU A 401 22.16 -9.68 -16.74
CA LEU A 401 20.73 -9.97 -16.89
C LEU A 401 20.57 -11.47 -17.12
N LEU A 402 19.68 -12.11 -16.37
CA LEU A 402 19.21 -13.46 -16.66
C LEU A 402 17.73 -13.40 -16.96
N THR A 403 17.35 -13.87 -18.15
CA THR A 403 15.95 -14.14 -18.50
C THR A 403 15.65 -15.59 -18.14
N VAL A 404 14.52 -15.78 -17.46
CA VAL A 404 14.08 -17.06 -16.88
C VAL A 404 12.84 -17.56 -17.62
#